data_AF-A0A934PM14-F1
#
_entry.id   AF-A0A934PM14-F1
#
_cell.length_a   1.000
_cell.length_b   1.000
_cell.length_c   1.000
_cell.angle_alpha   90.00
_cell.angle_beta   90.00
_cell.angle_gamma   90.00
#
_symmetry.space_group_name_H-M   'P 1'
#
loop_
_entity.id
_entity.type
_entity.pdbx_description
1 polymer ?
#
loop_
_entity_poly.entity_id
_entity_poly.type
_entity_poly.pdbx_seq_one_letter_code
_entity_poly.pdbx_strand_id
1 'polypeptide(L)'
;MNDFKLHNHPKIASGFQTPDNYFETLSAKITHQIAVEEKPVVALNKKITTFWYAVAAVLVLALMVPTINYFNNPLRQVDEATLESYLSYQTNLNQYDLINELDMQDVNQLNKSITLEDEAIEDVLITNPNIENYISE
;
A
#
# COMPACT_ATOMS: atom_id res chain seq x y z
N MET A 1 19.90 49.65 76.32
CA MET A 1 18.70 49.84 75.48
C MET A 1 17.65 50.52 76.34
N ASN A 2 17.08 51.64 75.89
CA ASN A 2 16.05 52.35 76.66
C ASN A 2 14.71 51.58 76.60
N ASP A 3 13.97 51.55 77.70
CA ASP A 3 12.68 50.89 77.81
C ASP A 3 11.64 51.51 76.86
N PHE A 4 11.16 50.74 75.89
CA PHE A 4 10.14 51.17 74.94
C PHE A 4 8.75 51.02 75.58
N LYS A 5 8.21 52.11 76.17
CA LYS A 5 6.89 52.10 76.82
C LYS A 5 5.76 52.30 75.80
N LEU A 6 5.20 51.19 75.30
CA LEU A 6 4.11 51.15 74.30
C LEU A 6 2.80 51.82 74.73
N HIS A 7 2.53 51.97 76.02
CA HIS A 7 1.20 52.37 76.53
C HIS A 7 0.98 53.88 76.65
N ASN A 8 2.00 54.72 76.44
CA ASN A 8 1.92 56.16 76.70
C ASN A 8 1.76 57.04 75.44
N HIS A 9 1.54 56.44 74.26
CA HIS A 9 1.36 57.17 73.01
C HIS A 9 -0.12 57.13 72.57
N PRO A 10 -0.70 58.23 72.05
CA PRO A 10 -2.05 58.21 71.51
C PRO A 10 -2.13 57.19 70.37
N LYS A 11 -3.03 56.22 70.50
CA LYS A 11 -3.24 55.16 69.52
C LYS A 11 -3.70 55.80 68.21
N ILE A 12 -2.81 55.88 67.22
CA ILE A 12 -3.16 56.37 65.88
C ILE A 12 -4.27 55.50 65.30
N ALA A 13 -5.32 56.13 64.75
CA ALA A 13 -6.38 55.40 64.07
C ALA A 13 -5.79 54.72 62.84
N SER A 14 -6.02 53.41 62.68
CA SER A 14 -5.61 52.68 61.48
C SER A 14 -6.25 53.32 60.26
N GLY A 15 -5.42 53.77 59.31
CA GLY A 15 -5.87 54.37 58.04
C GLY A 15 -6.54 53.36 57.09
N PHE A 16 -6.49 52.07 57.42
CA PHE A 16 -7.26 51.03 56.77
C PHE A 16 -8.35 50.57 57.73
N GLN A 17 -9.58 51.03 57.47
CA GLN A 17 -10.79 50.52 58.10
C GLN A 17 -11.59 49.80 57.01
N THR A 18 -12.00 48.56 57.28
CA THR A 18 -12.89 47.85 56.38
C THR A 18 -14.29 48.47 56.46
N PRO A 19 -15.02 48.57 55.34
CA PRO A 19 -16.42 48.99 55.36
C PRO A 19 -17.27 48.12 56.29
N ASP A 20 -18.36 48.69 56.78
CA ASP A 20 -19.33 47.97 57.61
C ASP A 20 -19.81 46.71 56.87
N ASN A 21 -19.83 45.58 57.58
CA ASN A 21 -20.26 44.26 57.08
C ASN A 21 -19.46 43.71 55.88
N TYR A 22 -18.22 44.17 55.68
CA TYR A 22 -17.34 43.66 54.62
C TYR A 22 -17.15 42.13 54.74
N PHE A 23 -16.77 41.64 55.92
CA PHE A 23 -16.52 40.20 56.12
C PHE A 23 -17.79 39.36 56.12
N GLU A 24 -18.93 39.93 56.52
CA GLU A 24 -20.25 39.27 56.50
C GLU A 24 -20.72 39.00 55.07
N THR A 25 -20.47 39.94 54.14
CA THR A 25 -20.92 39.84 52.75
C THR A 25 -19.90 39.17 51.82
N LEU A 26 -18.64 39.06 52.25
CA LEU A 26 -17.54 38.50 51.46
C LEU A 26 -17.82 37.05 51.01
N SER A 27 -18.25 36.20 51.94
CA SER A 27 -18.52 34.78 51.66
C SER A 27 -19.61 34.60 50.61
N ALA A 28 -20.71 35.35 50.75
CA ALA A 28 -21.82 35.34 49.79
C ALA A 28 -21.37 35.83 48.41
N LYS A 29 -20.51 36.86 48.35
CA LYS A 29 -19.99 37.43 47.11
C LYS A 29 -19.07 36.45 46.35
N ILE A 30 -18.17 35.78 47.07
CA ILE A 30 -17.27 34.76 46.49
C ILE A 30 -18.11 33.59 45.97
N THR A 31 -19.06 33.09 46.75
CA THR A 31 -19.92 31.96 46.37
C THR A 31 -20.74 32.29 45.12
N HIS A 32 -21.33 33.49 45.06
CA HIS A 32 -22.07 33.95 43.89
C HIS A 32 -21.19 34.11 42.64
N GLN A 33 -19.92 34.49 42.81
CA GLN A 33 -18.99 34.62 41.67
C GLN A 33 -18.48 33.27 41.15
N ILE A 34 -18.40 32.25 42.00
CA ILE A 34 -17.97 30.89 41.60
C ILE A 34 -19.15 30.07 41.05
N ALA A 35 -20.37 30.33 41.51
CA ALA A 35 -21.58 29.62 41.08
C ALA A 35 -22.06 29.99 39.66
N VAL A 36 -21.47 31.02 39.03
CA VAL A 36 -21.87 31.49 37.71
C VAL A 36 -20.87 31.01 36.66
N GLU A 37 -21.37 30.11 35.81
CA GLU A 37 -20.77 29.53 34.60
C GLU A 37 -19.82 28.33 34.80
N GLU A 38 -20.43 27.16 35.02
CA GLU A 38 -19.92 25.94 34.38
C GLU A 38 -20.05 26.10 32.86
N LYS A 39 -19.04 26.70 32.21
CA LYS A 39 -18.94 26.66 30.75
C LYS A 39 -18.88 25.20 30.32
N PRO A 40 -19.81 24.71 29.47
CA PRO A 40 -19.76 23.34 29.02
C PRO A 40 -18.47 23.13 28.23
N VAL A 41 -17.55 22.34 28.78
CA VAL A 41 -16.33 21.94 28.09
C VAL A 41 -16.73 20.90 27.04
N VAL A 42 -16.97 21.35 25.81
CA VAL A 42 -17.26 20.45 24.70
C VAL A 42 -15.98 19.69 24.36
N ALA A 43 -15.94 18.39 24.66
CA ALA A 43 -14.81 17.53 24.32
C ALA A 43 -14.74 17.38 22.79
N LEU A 44 -13.66 17.91 22.18
CA LEU A 44 -13.43 17.93 20.74
C LEU A 44 -12.77 16.64 20.21
N ASN A 45 -13.07 15.49 20.82
CA ASN A 45 -12.33 14.25 20.55
C ASN A 45 -13.17 13.21 19.80
N LYS A 46 -12.56 12.63 18.75
CA LYS A 46 -12.90 11.37 18.04
C LYS A 46 -13.59 11.42 16.67
N LYS A 47 -13.98 12.57 16.11
CA LYS A 47 -14.59 12.56 14.75
C LYS A 47 -13.59 12.42 13.59
N ILE A 48 -12.34 12.83 13.82
CA ILE A 48 -11.28 12.77 12.77
C ILE A 48 -10.66 11.38 12.62
N THR A 49 -10.72 10.50 13.63
CA THR A 49 -10.11 9.17 13.54
C THR A 49 -10.85 8.28 12.56
N THR A 50 -12.18 8.34 12.51
CA THR A 50 -13.00 7.63 11.51
C THR A 50 -12.69 8.09 10.08
N PHE A 51 -12.41 9.38 9.88
CA PHE A 51 -12.01 9.90 8.58
C PHE A 51 -10.63 9.34 8.15
N TRP A 52 -9.65 9.29 9.06
CA TRP A 52 -8.36 8.65 8.78
C TRP A 52 -8.50 7.16 8.46
N TYR A 53 -9.40 6.43 9.12
CA TYR A 53 -9.71 5.03 8.78
C TYR A 53 -10.35 4.89 7.40
N ALA A 54 -11.24 5.81 7.02
CA ALA A 54 -11.85 5.82 5.68
C ALA A 54 -10.79 6.05 4.59
N VAL A 55 -9.89 7.02 4.80
CA VAL A 55 -8.77 7.29 3.87
C VAL A 55 -7.84 6.08 3.77
N ALA A 56 -7.50 5.46 4.90
CA ALA A 56 -6.67 4.26 4.93
C ALA A 56 -7.33 3.08 4.18
N ALA A 57 -8.63 2.86 4.37
CA ALA A 57 -9.36 1.80 3.67
C ALA A 57 -9.37 2.01 2.15
N VAL A 58 -9.58 3.25 1.69
CA VAL A 58 -9.53 3.57 0.26
C VAL A 58 -8.13 3.35 -0.33
N LEU A 59 -7.06 3.72 0.40
CA LEU A 59 -5.69 3.44 -0.02
C LEU A 59 -5.38 1.95 -0.11
N VAL A 60 -5.81 1.16 0.87
CA VAL A 60 -5.64 -0.31 0.86
C VAL A 60 -6.36 -0.92 -0.35
N LEU A 61 -7.60 -0.50 -0.62
CA LEU A 61 -8.33 -0.96 -1.80
C LEU A 61 -7.63 -0.55 -3.10
N ALA A 62 -7.15 0.69 -3.21
CA ALA A 62 -6.44 1.18 -4.39
C ALA A 62 -5.14 0.41 -4.66
N LEU A 63 -4.38 0.08 -3.61
CA LEU A 63 -3.17 -0.74 -3.71
C LEU A 63 -3.46 -2.21 -4.04
N MET A 64 -4.66 -2.69 -3.77
CA MET A 64 -5.08 -4.06 -4.09
C MET A 64 -5.56 -4.21 -5.54
N VAL A 65 -5.95 -3.13 -6.22
CA VAL A 65 -6.35 -3.17 -7.65
C VAL A 65 -5.26 -3.75 -8.57
N PRO A 66 -3.99 -3.32 -8.53
CA PRO A 66 -2.96 -3.88 -9.43
C PRO A 66 -2.64 -5.34 -9.11
N THR A 67 -2.73 -5.77 -7.85
CA THR A 67 -2.45 -7.17 -7.49
C THR A 67 -3.55 -8.10 -7.99
N ILE A 68 -4.82 -7.71 -7.85
CA ILE A 68 -5.96 -8.45 -8.40
C ILE A 68 -5.86 -8.55 -9.93
N ASN A 69 -5.50 -7.46 -10.60
CA ASN A 69 -5.27 -7.49 -12.05
C ASN A 69 -4.11 -8.44 -12.40
N TYR A 70 -3.00 -8.45 -11.66
CA TYR A 70 -1.90 -9.37 -11.90
C TYR A 70 -2.32 -10.85 -11.83
N PHE A 71 -3.16 -11.24 -10.86
CA PHE A 71 -3.65 -12.62 -10.73
C PHE A 71 -4.73 -12.97 -11.76
N ASN A 72 -5.53 -11.99 -12.21
CA ASN A 72 -6.65 -12.21 -13.12
C ASN A 72 -6.29 -12.05 -14.60
N ASN A 73 -5.07 -11.64 -14.93
CA ASN A 73 -4.61 -11.64 -16.31
C ASN A 73 -4.27 -13.09 -16.69
N PRO A 74 -5.06 -13.76 -17.57
CA PRO A 74 -4.61 -15.00 -18.18
C PRO A 74 -3.28 -14.69 -18.85
N LEU A 75 -2.26 -15.50 -18.54
CA LEU A 75 -0.90 -15.50 -19.08
C LEU A 75 -0.76 -14.55 -20.27
N ARG A 76 -0.10 -13.42 -20.02
CA ARG A 76 0.30 -12.43 -21.02
C ARG A 76 0.76 -13.19 -22.28
N GLN A 77 -0.10 -13.28 -23.30
CA GLN A 77 0.23 -14.01 -24.53
C GLN A 77 1.53 -13.40 -25.04
N VAL A 78 2.56 -14.23 -25.05
CA VAL A 78 3.86 -13.81 -25.53
C VAL A 78 3.68 -13.55 -27.01
N ASP A 79 3.98 -12.33 -27.43
CA ASP A 79 3.93 -11.95 -28.83
C ASP A 79 4.87 -12.85 -29.64
N GLU A 80 4.43 -13.27 -30.82
CA GLU A 80 5.11 -14.26 -31.66
C GLU A 80 6.54 -13.82 -31.98
N ALA A 81 6.75 -12.55 -32.33
CA ALA A 81 8.07 -11.99 -32.60
C ALA A 81 9.00 -12.05 -31.38
N THR A 82 8.45 -11.94 -30.16
CA THR A 82 9.22 -12.07 -28.93
C THR A 82 9.59 -13.53 -28.65
N LEU A 83 8.66 -14.46 -28.92
CA LEU A 83 8.88 -15.89 -28.75
C LEU A 83 9.95 -16.40 -29.73
N GLU A 84 9.85 -16.02 -31.01
CA GLU A 84 10.84 -16.36 -32.04
C GLU A 84 12.23 -15.84 -31.66
N SER A 85 12.31 -14.57 -31.24
CA SER A 85 13.56 -13.99 -30.77
C SER A 85 14.12 -14.80 -29.60
N TYR A 86 13.31 -15.17 -28.61
CA TYR A 86 13.76 -15.97 -27.47
C TYR A 86 14.30 -17.35 -27.89
N LEU A 87 13.57 -18.06 -28.75
CA LEU A 87 13.98 -19.38 -29.25
C LEU A 87 15.27 -19.29 -30.09
N SER A 88 15.43 -18.26 -30.92
CA SER A 88 16.61 -18.08 -31.76
C SER A 88 17.91 -17.84 -30.97
N TYR A 89 17.83 -17.18 -29.82
CA TYR A 89 18.98 -16.90 -28.96
C TYR A 89 19.24 -17.99 -27.91
N GLN A 90 18.32 -18.94 -27.76
CA GLN A 90 18.43 -19.99 -26.75
C GLN A 90 19.37 -21.10 -27.23
N THR A 91 20.61 -21.10 -26.72
CA THR A 91 21.65 -22.08 -27.12
C THR A 91 21.53 -23.46 -26.47
N ASN A 92 20.65 -23.61 -25.48
CA ASN A 92 20.53 -24.83 -24.68
C ASN A 92 19.41 -25.78 -25.15
N LEU A 93 18.61 -25.37 -26.14
CA LEU A 93 17.57 -26.21 -26.72
C LEU A 93 18.14 -26.92 -27.95
N ASN A 94 18.05 -28.24 -27.98
CA ASN A 94 18.37 -29.04 -29.15
C ASN A 94 17.11 -29.30 -29.99
N GLN A 95 17.30 -29.60 -31.28
CA GLN A 95 16.22 -29.97 -32.19
C GLN A 95 15.39 -31.15 -31.66
N TYR A 96 16.03 -32.13 -31.01
CA TYR A 96 15.35 -33.27 -30.39
C TYR A 96 14.45 -32.87 -29.22
N ASP A 97 14.81 -31.83 -28.46
CA ASP A 97 13.99 -31.35 -27.35
C ASP A 97 12.69 -30.73 -27.87
N LEU A 98 12.76 -30.02 -29.01
CA LEU A 98 11.60 -29.45 -29.68
C LEU A 98 10.70 -30.54 -30.26
N ILE A 99 11.29 -31.56 -30.88
CA ILE A 99 10.55 -32.71 -31.45
C ILE A 99 9.78 -33.47 -30.37
N ASN A 100 10.35 -33.63 -29.17
CA ASN A 100 9.70 -34.32 -28.07
C ASN A 100 8.51 -33.57 -27.47
N GLU A 101 8.49 -32.24 -27.61
CA GLU A 101 7.40 -31.39 -27.12
C GLU A 101 6.24 -31.27 -28.13
N LEU A 102 6.48 -31.60 -29.41
CA LEU A 102 5.46 -31.60 -30.46
C LEU A 102 4.62 -32.88 -30.41
N ASP A 103 3.30 -32.74 -30.40
CA ASP A 103 2.41 -33.88 -30.51
C ASP A 103 2.06 -34.22 -31.97
N MET A 104 1.40 -35.37 -32.18
CA MET A 104 0.99 -35.79 -33.53
C MET A 104 0.00 -34.80 -34.18
N GLN A 105 -0.80 -34.08 -33.41
CA GLN A 105 -1.73 -33.09 -33.95
C GLN A 105 -0.96 -31.87 -34.49
N ASP A 106 0.06 -31.41 -33.77
CA ASP A 106 0.92 -30.30 -34.15
C ASP A 106 1.69 -30.63 -35.44
N VAL A 107 2.29 -31.82 -35.52
CA VAL A 107 3.01 -32.28 -36.71
C VAL A 107 2.11 -32.33 -37.95
N ASN A 108 0.86 -32.79 -37.78
CA ASN A 108 -0.11 -32.83 -38.89
C ASN A 108 -0.50 -31.43 -39.39
N GLN A 109 -0.51 -30.42 -38.52
CA GLN A 109 -0.78 -29.04 -38.91
C GLN A 109 0.39 -28.45 -39.70
N LEU A 110 1.64 -28.74 -39.30
CA LEU A 110 2.84 -28.33 -40.02
C LEU A 110 2.90 -28.94 -41.43
N ASN A 111 2.63 -30.25 -41.54
CA ASN A 111 2.70 -30.99 -42.81
C ASN A 111 1.80 -30.39 -43.90
N LYS A 112 0.64 -29.83 -43.53
CA LYS A 112 -0.30 -29.21 -44.48
C LYS A 112 0.26 -27.98 -45.20
N SER A 113 1.27 -27.32 -44.64
CA SER A 113 1.82 -26.06 -45.15
C SER A 113 3.04 -26.24 -46.05
N ILE A 114 3.63 -27.44 -46.08
CA ILE A 114 4.89 -27.71 -46.78
C ILE A 114 4.57 -28.52 -48.04
N THR A 115 4.59 -27.89 -49.21
CA THR A 115 4.65 -28.59 -50.49
C THR A 115 6.09 -29.07 -50.71
N LEU A 116 6.33 -30.36 -50.49
CA LEU A 116 7.60 -31.00 -50.81
C LEU A 116 7.67 -31.26 -52.31
N GLU A 117 8.64 -30.66 -52.98
CA GLU A 117 8.94 -30.95 -54.39
C GLU A 117 9.84 -32.18 -54.49
N ASP A 118 9.58 -33.06 -55.46
CA ASP A 118 10.33 -34.31 -55.65
C ASP A 118 11.84 -34.07 -55.84
N GLU A 119 12.22 -32.96 -56.49
CA GLU A 119 13.63 -32.55 -56.68
C GLU A 119 14.32 -32.22 -55.35
N ALA A 120 13.62 -31.56 -54.43
CA ALA A 120 14.16 -31.24 -53.11
C ALA A 120 14.35 -32.50 -52.24
N ILE A 121 13.47 -33.50 -52.41
CA ILE A 121 13.60 -34.80 -51.74
C ILE A 121 14.82 -35.55 -52.29
N GLU A 122 14.98 -35.58 -53.62
CA GLU A 122 16.11 -36.23 -54.28
C GLU A 122 17.45 -35.62 -53.84
N ASP A 123 17.56 -34.28 -53.81
CA ASP A 123 18.77 -33.57 -53.37
C ASP A 123 19.15 -33.89 -51.92
N VAL A 124 18.17 -33.92 -51.01
CA VAL A 124 18.40 -34.23 -49.60
C VAL A 124 18.86 -35.68 -49.41
N LEU A 125 18.28 -36.63 -50.15
CA LEU A 125 18.65 -38.05 -50.10
C LEU A 125 20.04 -38.31 -50.68
N ILE A 126 20.42 -37.61 -51.75
CA ILE A 126 21.77 -37.69 -52.33
C ILE A 126 22.80 -37.07 -51.39
N THR A 127 22.49 -35.93 -50.80
CA THR A 127 23.41 -35.18 -49.92
C THR A 127 23.65 -35.89 -48.60
N ASN A 128 22.68 -36.68 -48.13
CA ASN A 128 22.75 -37.37 -46.84
C ASN A 128 22.47 -38.87 -47.00
N PRO A 129 23.47 -39.66 -47.43
CA PRO A 129 23.32 -41.08 -47.73
C PRO A 129 22.93 -41.95 -46.52
N ASN A 130 23.02 -41.41 -45.30
CA ASN A 130 22.63 -42.10 -44.06
C ASN A 130 21.22 -41.75 -43.59
N ILE A 131 20.46 -40.90 -44.30
CA ILE A 131 19.09 -40.51 -43.90
C ILE A 131 18.17 -41.73 -43.77
N GLU A 132 18.34 -42.73 -44.62
CA GLU A 132 17.54 -43.96 -44.59
C GLU A 132 17.62 -44.67 -43.24
N ASN A 133 18.78 -44.62 -42.56
CA ASN A 133 18.95 -45.21 -41.23
C ASN A 133 18.10 -44.53 -40.14
N TYR A 134 17.75 -43.25 -40.31
CA TYR A 134 16.94 -42.50 -39.35
C TYR A 134 15.43 -42.66 -39.57
N ILE A 135 15.01 -43.19 -40.73
CA ILE A 135 13.60 -43.41 -41.08
C ILE A 135 13.18 -44.86 -40.79
N SER A 136 14.15 -45.78 -40.72
CA SER A 136 13.92 -47.22 -40.57
C SER A 136 14.16 -47.76 -39.16
N GLU A 137 14.56 -46.91 -38.22
CA GLU A 137 14.55 -47.16 -36.76
C GLU A 137 13.21 -46.72 -36.14
#